data_AF-X1LRD5-F1
#
_entry.id   AF-X1LRD5-F1
#
_cell.length_a   1.000
_cell.length_b   1.000
_cell.length_c   1.000
_cell.angle_alpha   90.00
_cell.angle_beta   90.00
_cell.angle_gamma   90.00
#
_symmetry.space_group_name_H-M   'P 1'
#
loop_
_entity.id
_entity.type
_entity.pdbx_description
1 polymer ?
#
loop_
_entity_poly.entity_id
_entity_poly.type
_entity_poly.pdbx_seq_one_letter_code
_entity_poly.pdbx_strand_id
1 'polypeptide(L)'
;MPNRLINELSPYLLQHAHNPVDWYTWAPEAFEKAQQEDKPIFLSIGYSTCHWCHVMAHESFEHPEVARLMNEVFVSIKVDREERPDIDNIYMTVCQMMT
;
A
#
# COMPACT_ATOMS: atom_id res chain seq x y z
N MET A 1 3.13 -1.87 16.95
CA MET A 1 4.03 -0.72 16.65
C MET A 1 3.60 -0.15 15.31
N PRO A 2 3.70 1.16 15.07
CA PRO A 2 3.40 1.71 13.75
C PRO A 2 4.42 1.24 12.70
N ASN A 3 3.98 1.12 11.45
CA ASN A 3 4.83 0.90 10.28
C ASN A 3 5.42 2.24 9.77
N ARG A 4 6.10 2.22 8.62
CA ARG A 4 6.84 3.37 8.07
C ARG A 4 5.95 4.56 7.73
N LEU A 5 4.66 4.34 7.48
CA LEU A 5 3.71 5.39 7.10
C LEU A 5 3.49 6.44 8.20
N ILE A 6 3.92 6.18 9.44
CA ILE A 6 3.82 7.15 10.55
C ILE A 6 4.60 8.45 10.29
N ASN A 7 5.55 8.42 9.34
CA ASN A 7 6.36 9.60 8.98
C ASN A 7 5.80 10.37 7.78
N GLU A 8 4.67 9.94 7.21
CA GLU A 8 4.04 10.59 6.07
C GLU A 8 3.18 11.78 6.48
N LEU A 9 2.96 12.69 5.54
CA LEU A 9 2.10 13.86 5.76
C LEU A 9 0.65 13.61 5.33
N SER A 10 0.44 12.71 4.36
CA SER A 10 -0.90 12.34 3.89
C SER A 10 -1.75 11.81 5.06
N PRO A 11 -2.92 12.43 5.33
CA PRO A 11 -3.87 11.89 6.29
C PRO A 11 -4.33 10.47 5.94
N TYR A 12 -4.41 10.15 4.65
CA TYR A 12 -4.78 8.81 4.18
C TYR A 12 -3.70 7.77 4.52
N LEU A 13 -2.43 8.08 4.29
CA LEU A 13 -1.33 7.17 4.64
C LEU A 13 -1.19 7.00 6.16
N LEU A 14 -1.35 8.08 6.92
CA LEU A 14 -1.29 8.06 8.38
C LEU A 14 -2.38 7.17 9.01
N GLN A 15 -3.57 7.10 8.39
CA GLN A 15 -4.64 6.19 8.85
C GLN A 15 -4.21 4.71 8.77
N HIS A 16 -3.31 4.35 7.86
CA HIS A 16 -2.78 3.00 7.71
C HIS A 16 -1.49 2.74 8.50
N ALA A 17 -0.96 3.73 9.21
CA ALA A 17 0.32 3.63 9.92
C ALA A 17 0.30 2.59 11.05
N HIS A 18 -0.88 2.24 11.56
CA HIS A 18 -1.03 1.24 12.63
C HIS A 18 -1.51 -0.12 12.14
N ASN A 19 -1.69 -0.29 10.83
CA ASN A 19 -2.08 -1.58 10.27
C ASN A 19 -0.96 -2.61 10.49
N PRO A 20 -1.30 -3.88 10.81
CA PRO A 20 -0.31 -4.95 10.96
C PRO A 20 0.46 -5.28 9.67
N VAL A 21 -0.04 -4.86 8.50
CA VAL A 21 0.72 -4.93 7.24
C VAL A 21 1.93 -3.99 7.32
N ASP A 22 3.11 -4.49 6.94
CA ASP A 22 4.34 -3.71 6.89
C ASP A 22 4.38 -2.82 5.64
N TRP A 23 3.63 -1.71 5.71
CA TRP A 23 3.52 -0.78 4.61
C TRP A 23 4.79 0.06 4.42
N TYR A 24 5.19 0.15 3.16
CA TYR A 24 6.15 1.12 2.64
C TYR A 24 5.42 2.22 1.87
N THR A 25 6.04 3.38 1.75
CA THR A 25 5.66 4.37 0.73
C THR A 25 6.32 4.07 -0.60
N TRP A 26 5.88 4.79 -1.63
CA TRP A 26 6.49 4.73 -2.95
C TRP A 26 7.89 5.37 -2.91
N ALA A 27 8.88 4.57 -2.49
CA ALA A 27 10.26 5.01 -2.30
C ALA A 27 11.24 3.92 -2.75
N PRO A 28 12.48 4.29 -3.14
CA PRO A 28 13.52 3.35 -3.54
C PRO A 28 13.74 2.18 -2.56
N GLU A 29 13.65 2.45 -1.24
CA GLU A 29 13.80 1.42 -0.19
C GLU A 29 12.86 0.22 -0.40
N ALA A 30 11.61 0.46 -0.81
CA ALA A 30 10.64 -0.60 -1.03
C ALA A 30 11.02 -1.49 -2.22
N PHE A 31 11.47 -0.87 -3.31
CA PHE A 31 11.89 -1.58 -4.52
C PHE A 31 13.20 -2.34 -4.30
N GLU A 32 14.15 -1.75 -3.60
CA GLU A 32 15.41 -2.39 -3.21
C GLU A 32 15.15 -3.61 -2.32
N LYS A 33 14.27 -3.49 -1.32
CA LYS A 33 13.88 -4.62 -0.48
C LYS A 33 13.21 -5.73 -1.30
N ALA A 34 12.27 -5.38 -2.19
CA ALA A 34 11.60 -6.36 -3.04
C ALA A 34 12.59 -7.14 -3.90
N GLN A 35 13.59 -6.44 -4.45
CA GLN A 35 14.66 -7.06 -5.24
C GLN A 35 15.60 -7.92 -4.38
N GLN A 36 15.99 -7.45 -3.19
CA GLN A 36 16.89 -8.18 -2.29
C GLN A 36 16.25 -9.44 -1.71
N GLU A 37 14.96 -9.36 -1.35
CA GLU A 37 14.21 -10.47 -0.77
C GLU A 37 13.57 -11.39 -1.83
N ASP A 38 13.72 -11.08 -3.12
CA ASP A 38 13.05 -11.75 -4.25
C ASP A 38 11.53 -11.91 -4.03
N LYS A 39 10.91 -10.82 -3.56
CA LYS A 39 9.48 -10.77 -3.24
C LYS A 39 8.71 -9.88 -4.22
N PRO A 40 7.52 -10.32 -4.67
CA PRO A 40 6.64 -9.44 -5.44
C PRO A 40 6.20 -8.22 -4.64
N ILE A 41 5.89 -7.13 -5.36
CA ILE A 41 5.34 -5.91 -4.77
C ILE A 41 3.81 -5.99 -4.78
N PHE A 42 3.20 -5.78 -3.61
CA PHE A 42 1.77 -5.52 -3.51
C PHE A 42 1.53 -4.01 -3.48
N LEU A 43 1.10 -3.44 -4.61
CA LEU A 43 0.82 -2.01 -4.72
C LEU A 43 -0.66 -1.71 -4.43
N SER A 44 -0.93 -0.92 -3.39
CA SER A 44 -2.26 -0.50 -3.01
C SER A 44 -2.42 1.02 -3.10
N ILE A 45 -3.06 1.48 -4.16
CA ILE A 45 -3.36 2.89 -4.41
C ILE A 45 -4.77 3.21 -3.91
N GLY A 46 -4.94 4.30 -3.16
CA GLY A 46 -6.24 4.75 -2.68
C GLY A 46 -6.24 6.24 -2.35
N TYR A 47 -7.33 6.72 -1.78
CA TYR A 47 -7.48 8.13 -1.37
C TYR A 47 -8.47 8.22 -0.20
N SER A 48 -8.43 9.35 0.52
CA SER A 48 -9.13 9.57 1.79
C SER A 48 -10.66 9.38 1.76
N THR A 49 -11.31 9.58 0.62
CA THR A 49 -12.79 9.49 0.46
C THR A 49 -13.25 8.24 -0.29
N CYS A 50 -12.34 7.29 -0.51
CA CYS A 50 -12.64 6.03 -1.19
C CYS A 50 -13.34 5.04 -0.24
N HIS A 51 -14.63 4.78 -0.49
CA HIS A 51 -15.41 3.86 0.33
C HIS A 51 -14.79 2.44 0.40
N TRP A 52 -14.44 1.87 -0.75
CA TRP A 52 -13.88 0.51 -0.82
C TRP A 52 -12.48 0.40 -0.24
N CYS A 53 -11.73 1.50 -0.21
CA CYS A 53 -10.41 1.53 0.43
C CYS A 53 -10.56 1.36 1.95
N HIS A 54 -11.58 1.97 2.55
CA HIS A 54 -11.88 1.78 3.98
C HIS A 54 -12.40 0.37 4.28
N VAL A 55 -13.29 -0.18 3.43
CA VAL A 55 -13.80 -1.56 3.60
C VAL A 55 -12.65 -2.57 3.53
N MET A 56 -11.79 -2.47 2.51
CA MET A 56 -10.64 -3.37 2.37
C MET A 56 -9.65 -3.22 3.53
N ALA A 57 -9.45 -2.00 4.02
CA ALA A 57 -8.58 -1.78 5.18
C ALA A 57 -9.11 -2.48 6.42
N HIS A 58 -10.39 -2.31 6.71
CA HIS A 58 -11.02 -2.89 7.89
C HIS A 58 -11.11 -4.41 7.84
N GLU A 59 -11.51 -4.97 6.70
CA GLU A 59 -11.72 -6.42 6.57
C GLU A 59 -10.41 -7.20 6.37
N SER A 60 -9.38 -6.58 5.80
CA SER A 60 -8.15 -7.27 5.39
C SER A 60 -6.90 -6.69 6.02
N PHE A 61 -6.61 -5.40 5.83
CA PHE A 61 -5.31 -4.84 6.24
C PHE A 61 -5.16 -4.70 7.76
N GLU A 62 -6.27 -4.62 8.50
CA GLU A 62 -6.31 -4.66 9.96
C GLU A 62 -6.30 -6.09 10.52
N HIS A 63 -6.62 -7.10 9.71
CA HIS A 63 -6.72 -8.48 10.16
C HIS A 63 -5.33 -9.12 10.33
N PRO A 64 -4.92 -9.53 11.55
CA PRO A 64 -3.54 -9.98 11.81
C PRO A 64 -3.09 -11.17 10.95
N GLU A 65 -3.99 -12.11 10.68
CA GLU A 65 -3.66 -13.29 9.86
C GLU A 65 -3.41 -12.93 8.39
N VAL A 66 -4.23 -12.03 7.83
CA VAL A 66 -4.08 -11.56 6.45
C VAL A 66 -2.80 -10.77 6.33
N ALA A 67 -2.55 -9.86 7.28
CA ALA A 67 -1.33 -9.08 7.32
C ALA A 67 -0.08 -9.95 7.46
N ARG A 68 -0.11 -11.02 8.27
CA ARG A 68 1.00 -11.97 8.37
C ARG A 68 1.31 -12.61 7.01
N LEU A 69 0.29 -13.11 6.32
CA LEU A 69 0.46 -13.70 4.98
C LEU A 69 0.99 -12.66 3.98
N MET A 70 0.48 -11.43 4.02
CA MET A 70 0.97 -10.36 3.16
C MET A 70 2.43 -10.03 3.42
N ASN A 71 2.84 -9.92 4.69
CA ASN A 71 4.22 -9.59 5.08
C ASN A 71 5.21 -10.73 4.75
N GLU A 72 4.75 -11.99 4.74
CA GLU A 72 5.55 -13.13 4.34
C GLU A 72 5.81 -13.16 2.83
N VAL A 73 4.81 -12.80 2.03
CA VAL A 73 4.83 -12.99 0.57
C VAL A 73 5.22 -11.73 -0.19
N PHE A 74 4.87 -10.55 0.30
CA PHE A 74 4.97 -9.29 -0.44
C PHE A 74 5.82 -8.24 0.26
N VAL A 75 6.41 -7.37 -0.55
CA VAL A 75 6.71 -6.01 -0.11
C VAL A 75 5.50 -5.13 -0.42
N SER A 76 4.80 -4.68 0.62
CA SER A 76 3.54 -3.97 0.48
C SER A 76 3.76 -2.45 0.42
N ILE A 77 3.30 -1.82 -0.66
CA ILE A 77 3.44 -0.37 -0.88
C ILE A 77 2.05 0.29 -0.86
N LYS A 78 1.89 1.31 -0.02
CA LYS A 78 0.68 2.15 0.04
C LYS A 78 0.96 3.48 -0.67
N VAL A 79 0.04 3.88 -1.55
CA VAL A 79 0.12 5.16 -2.28
C VAL A 79 -1.16 5.94 -2.08
N ASP A 80 -1.01 7.23 -1.77
CA ASP A 80 -2.10 8.20 -1.83
C ASP A 80 -2.19 8.77 -3.25
N ARG A 81 -3.32 8.53 -3.90
CA ARG A 81 -3.64 9.05 -5.22
C ARG A 81 -3.70 10.58 -5.25
N GLU A 82 -4.09 11.23 -4.16
CA GLU A 82 -4.19 12.70 -4.10
C GLU A 82 -2.80 13.35 -4.15
N GLU A 83 -1.79 12.69 -3.57
CA GLU A 83 -0.39 13.12 -3.63
C GLU A 83 0.34 12.64 -4.89
N ARG A 84 0.01 11.45 -5.40
CA ARG A 84 0.66 10.80 -6.54
C ARG A 84 -0.32 10.38 -7.65
N PRO A 85 -1.01 11.34 -8.29
CA PRO A 85 -1.92 11.05 -9.40
C PRO A 85 -1.19 10.50 -10.63
N ASP A 86 0.13 10.77 -10.75
CA ASP A 86 0.99 10.23 -11.81
C ASP A 86 1.05 8.70 -11.75
N ILE A 87 1.24 8.12 -10.56
CA ILE A 87 1.31 6.68 -10.35
C ILE A 87 -0.06 6.05 -10.65
N ASP A 88 -1.12 6.61 -10.08
CA ASP A 88 -2.50 6.13 -10.28
C ASP A 88 -2.86 6.03 -11.76
N ASN A 89 -2.60 7.09 -12.53
CA ASN A 89 -2.91 7.13 -13.96
C ASN A 89 -2.17 6.04 -14.75
N ILE A 90 -0.90 5.77 -14.44
CA ILE A 90 -0.13 4.72 -15.12
C ILE A 90 -0.77 3.35 -14.87
N TYR A 91 -1.03 3.00 -13.61
CA TYR A 91 -1.56 1.68 -13.27
C TYR A 91 -3.02 1.51 -13.72
N MET A 92 -3.84 2.56 -13.64
CA MET A 92 -5.21 2.54 -14.17
C MET A 92 -5.23 2.35 -15.69
N THR A 93 -4.32 2.98 -16.42
CA THR A 93 -4.19 2.78 -17.88
C THR A 93 -3.89 1.32 -18.20
N VAL A 94 -2.94 0.70 -17.48
CA VAL A 94 -2.61 -0.72 -17.65
C VAL A 94 -3.82 -1.61 -17.34
N CYS A 95 -4.51 -1.37 -16.23
CA CYS A 95 -5.71 -2.14 -15.88
C CYS A 95 -6.78 -2.07 -16.98
N GLN A 96 -7.01 -0.89 -17.57
CA GLN A 96 -7.97 -0.71 -18.66
C GLN A 96 -7.55 -1.40 -19.96
N MET A 97 -6.25 -1.45 -20.25
CA MET A 97 -5.72 -2.12 -21.44
C MET A 97 -5.77 -3.65 -21.36
N MET A 98 -5.80 -4.22 -20.15
CA MET A 98 -5.83 -5.67 -19.91
C MET A 98 -7.24 -6.25 -19.84
N THR A 99 -8.28 -5.41 -19.91
CA THR A 99 -9.70 -5.78 -20.05
C THR A 99 -10.17 -5.67 -21.48
#